data_AF-A0A379PII7-F1
#
_entry.id   AF-A0A379PII7-F1
#
_cell.length_a   1.000
_cell.length_b   1.000
_cell.length_c   1.000
_cell.angle_alpha   90.00
_cell.angle_beta   90.00
_cell.angle_gamma   90.00
#
_symmetry.space_group_name_H-M   'P 1'
#
loop_
_entity.id
_entity.type
_entity.pdbx_description
1 polymer ?
#
loop_
_entity_poly.entity_id
_entity_poly.type
_entity_poly.pdbx_seq_one_letter_code
_entity_poly.pdbx_strand_id
1 'polypeptide(L)'
;MTFKHPDGRSAPAEIYIDGEITPALPRQLATALGANQIERATIYINSVGGDLQAGLELGEFIRKLGFNTAIGKRGHAQGKPVPGSCQSACLLVFAGGVYRFADSTAYFGIHRFFSRQSGPQDLALGQVLSAAITGYLIKMDVSPKLFQRMVGAGAVLQKLPVEEAVALNLVNNGSHPATWVIVGRGGEVFLQGEQKTWNGTGRMLIACSRGVVFKLQLSTMRT
;
A
#
# COMPACT_ATOMS: atom_id res chain seq x y z
N MET A 1 -3.50 2.12 20.28
CA MET A 1 -2.18 2.20 19.64
C MET A 1 -1.11 2.01 20.70
N THR A 2 0.02 1.45 20.34
CA THR A 2 1.08 1.12 21.30
C THR A 2 2.40 1.27 20.56
N PHE A 3 3.40 1.86 21.20
CA PHE A 3 4.66 2.25 20.56
C PHE A 3 5.78 1.38 21.10
N LYS A 4 6.71 0.95 20.24
CA LYS A 4 7.99 0.44 20.68
C LYS A 4 9.07 1.12 19.83
N HIS A 5 10.12 1.62 20.48
CA HIS A 5 11.33 2.15 19.86
C HIS A 5 12.48 1.28 20.35
N PRO A 6 13.30 0.66 19.48
CA PRO A 6 14.37 -0.20 19.96
C PRO A 6 15.69 0.58 20.16
N ASP A 7 16.00 1.61 19.34
CA ASP A 7 17.40 2.09 19.28
C ASP A 7 17.60 3.60 19.02
N GLY A 8 16.62 4.45 19.32
CA GLY A 8 16.74 5.89 19.07
C GLY A 8 16.69 6.26 17.59
N ARG A 9 15.51 6.71 17.12
CA ARG A 9 15.23 7.39 15.82
C ARG A 9 15.68 6.74 14.50
N SER A 10 16.46 5.66 14.49
CA SER A 10 17.00 5.01 13.29
C SER A 10 16.00 4.06 12.60
N ALA A 11 15.10 3.43 13.35
CA ALA A 11 14.03 2.59 12.83
C ALA A 11 12.65 3.30 12.87
N PRO A 12 11.75 3.06 11.89
CA PRO A 12 10.40 3.59 11.93
C PRO A 12 9.64 3.07 13.17
N ALA A 13 8.79 3.91 13.76
CA ALA A 13 7.91 3.50 14.85
C ALA A 13 6.92 2.43 14.38
N GLU A 14 6.59 1.48 15.26
CA GLU A 14 5.51 0.52 15.01
C GLU A 14 4.21 1.03 15.62
N ILE A 15 3.20 1.22 14.79
CA ILE A 15 1.85 1.60 15.22
C ILE A 15 0.90 0.49 14.83
N TYR A 16 0.04 0.06 15.75
CA TYR A 16 -0.89 -1.04 15.51
C TYR A 16 -2.32 -0.51 15.55
N ILE A 17 -3.06 -0.80 14.47
CA ILE A 17 -4.49 -0.57 14.31
C ILE A 17 -5.14 -1.94 14.35
N ASP A 18 -5.86 -2.23 15.43
CA ASP A 18 -6.57 -3.48 15.64
C ASP A 18 -8.06 -3.19 15.83
N GLY A 19 -8.91 -3.92 15.10
CA GLY A 19 -10.36 -3.77 15.13
C GLY A 19 -10.93 -2.98 13.95
N GLU A 20 -12.11 -2.40 14.16
CA GLU A 20 -12.89 -1.74 13.11
C GLU A 20 -12.32 -0.35 12.73
N ILE A 21 -12.41 -0.01 11.46
CA ILE A 21 -12.09 1.31 10.93
C ILE A 21 -13.29 2.22 11.17
N THR A 22 -13.21 3.05 12.20
CA THR A 22 -14.28 3.98 12.57
C THR A 22 -14.03 5.38 12.01
N PRO A 23 -15.07 6.22 11.83
CA PRO A 23 -14.91 7.62 11.44
C PRO A 23 -14.04 8.47 12.37
N ALA A 24 -13.82 8.04 13.61
CA ALA A 24 -12.95 8.74 14.55
C ALA A 24 -11.46 8.42 14.36
N LEU A 25 -11.14 7.27 13.75
CA LEU A 25 -9.78 6.72 13.68
C LEU A 25 -8.76 7.66 12.99
N PRO A 26 -9.07 8.35 11.86
CA PRO A 26 -8.14 9.29 11.26
C PRO A 26 -7.68 10.39 12.21
N ARG A 27 -8.62 11.00 12.95
CA ARG A 27 -8.32 12.05 13.94
C ARG A 27 -7.54 11.50 15.13
N GLN A 28 -7.92 10.32 15.63
CA GLN A 28 -7.21 9.67 16.73
C GLN A 28 -5.75 9.37 16.36
N LEU A 29 -5.50 8.89 15.13
CA LEU A 29 -4.13 8.68 14.65
C LEU A 29 -3.37 10.00 14.59
N ALA A 30 -3.94 11.05 13.97
CA ALA A 30 -3.29 12.35 13.87
C ALA A 30 -2.90 12.93 15.24
N THR A 31 -3.81 12.87 16.22
CA THR A 31 -3.54 13.30 17.60
C THR A 31 -2.43 12.48 18.24
N ALA A 32 -2.46 11.15 18.10
CA ALA A 32 -1.44 10.27 18.67
C ALA A 32 -0.05 10.50 18.05
N LEU A 33 0.03 10.72 16.74
CA LEU A 33 1.29 11.02 16.06
C LEU A 33 1.90 12.34 16.54
N GLY A 34 1.08 13.40 16.65
CA GLY A 34 1.53 14.70 17.14
C GLY A 34 2.02 14.66 18.59
N ALA A 35 1.26 13.99 19.47
CA ALA A 35 1.62 13.86 20.87
C ALA A 35 2.92 13.08 21.10
N ASN A 36 3.27 12.15 20.20
CA ASN A 36 4.46 11.30 20.31
C ASN A 36 5.59 11.70 19.35
N GLN A 37 5.46 12.81 18.61
CA GLN A 37 6.46 13.32 17.66
C GLN A 37 6.93 12.25 16.65
N ILE A 38 5.98 11.48 16.10
CA ILE A 38 6.30 10.38 15.18
C ILE A 38 6.40 10.89 13.74
N GLU A 39 7.61 10.90 13.20
CA GLU A 39 7.90 11.35 11.83
C GLU A 39 8.11 10.20 10.83
N ARG A 40 8.32 8.97 11.32
CA ARG A 40 8.49 7.75 10.50
C ARG A 40 7.79 6.59 11.19
N ALA A 41 6.93 5.88 10.47
CA ALA A 41 6.24 4.72 11.03
C ALA A 41 5.91 3.64 9.99
N THR A 42 5.77 2.42 10.50
CA THR A 42 5.05 1.32 9.85
C THR A 42 3.76 1.08 10.63
N ILE A 43 2.62 1.22 9.94
CA ILE A 43 1.29 0.95 10.49
C ILE A 43 0.95 -0.53 10.26
N TYR A 44 0.96 -1.31 11.32
CA TYR A 44 0.46 -2.69 11.33
C TYR A 44 -1.06 -2.68 11.47
N ILE A 45 -1.74 -3.37 10.55
CA ILE A 45 -3.19 -3.37 10.47
C ILE A 45 -3.71 -4.80 10.65
N ASN A 46 -4.66 -4.94 11.58
CA ASN A 46 -5.47 -6.13 11.78
C ASN A 46 -6.94 -5.69 11.88
N SER A 47 -7.69 -5.75 10.78
CA SER A 47 -9.04 -5.18 10.70
C SER A 47 -9.97 -5.97 9.80
N VAL A 48 -11.22 -6.09 10.24
CA VAL A 48 -12.34 -6.63 9.46
C VAL A 48 -12.96 -5.60 8.51
N GLY A 49 -12.44 -4.38 8.47
CA GLY A 49 -13.01 -3.27 7.71
C GLY A 49 -13.75 -2.30 8.63
N GLY A 50 -14.83 -1.71 8.12
CA GLY A 50 -15.60 -0.67 8.79
C GLY A 50 -16.07 0.39 7.79
N ASP A 51 -15.95 1.65 8.19
CA ASP A 51 -16.37 2.80 7.39
C ASP A 51 -15.48 3.01 6.16
N LEU A 52 -16.12 3.09 4.99
CA LEU A 52 -15.45 3.24 3.70
C LEU A 52 -14.71 4.58 3.59
N GLN A 53 -15.35 5.67 4.01
CA GLN A 53 -14.80 7.02 3.88
C GLN A 53 -13.61 7.21 4.82
N ALA A 54 -13.73 6.76 6.07
CA ALA A 54 -12.65 6.73 7.04
C ALA A 54 -11.45 5.90 6.54
N GLY A 55 -11.72 4.80 5.82
CA GLY A 55 -10.67 3.99 5.19
C GLY A 55 -9.89 4.77 4.11
N LEU A 56 -10.60 5.50 3.24
CA LEU A 56 -9.99 6.38 2.23
C LEU A 56 -9.19 7.50 2.89
N GLU A 57 -9.80 8.24 3.82
CA GLU A 57 -9.18 9.37 4.52
C GLU A 57 -7.92 8.96 5.29
N LEU A 58 -8.00 7.84 6.03
CA LEU A 58 -6.87 7.32 6.78
C LEU A 58 -5.73 6.89 5.86
N GLY A 59 -6.05 6.21 4.75
CA GLY A 59 -5.05 5.79 3.79
C GLY A 59 -4.38 6.96 3.06
N GLU A 60 -5.13 8.02 2.70
CA GLU A 60 -4.55 9.26 2.18
C GLU A 60 -3.63 9.94 3.20
N PHE A 61 -4.04 9.97 4.47
CA PHE A 61 -3.25 10.54 5.54
C PHE A 61 -1.94 9.76 5.75
N ILE A 62 -1.97 8.43 5.76
CA ILE A 62 -0.79 7.56 5.82
C ILE A 62 0.14 7.85 4.63
N ARG A 63 -0.40 7.94 3.41
CA ARG A 63 0.39 8.24 2.21
C ARG A 63 1.08 9.60 2.31
N LYS A 64 0.35 10.62 2.73
CA LYS A 64 0.86 12.00 2.86
C LYS A 64 2.03 12.09 3.82
N LEU A 65 2.03 11.28 4.88
CA LEU A 65 3.12 11.20 5.86
C LEU A 65 4.31 10.36 5.39
N GLY A 66 4.21 9.67 4.25
CA GLY A 66 5.27 8.79 3.76
C GLY A 66 5.42 7.51 4.60
N PHE A 67 4.37 7.12 5.35
CA PHE A 67 4.42 5.95 6.21
C PHE A 67 4.22 4.66 5.43
N ASN A 68 4.67 3.56 6.02
CA ASN A 68 4.44 2.22 5.51
C ASN A 68 3.21 1.59 6.14
N THR A 69 2.71 0.54 5.51
CA THR A 69 1.69 -0.33 6.06
C THR A 69 2.15 -1.78 6.04
N ALA A 70 1.68 -2.55 7.01
CA ALA A 70 1.93 -3.98 7.09
C ALA A 70 0.68 -4.70 7.63
N ILE A 71 0.45 -5.94 7.21
CA ILE A 71 -0.59 -6.76 7.83
C ILE A 71 -0.01 -7.47 9.04
N GLY A 72 -0.65 -7.30 10.20
CA GLY A 72 -0.19 -7.92 11.42
C GLY A 72 -0.88 -7.35 12.66
N LYS A 73 -0.95 -8.18 13.70
CA LYS A 73 -1.33 -7.79 15.05
C LYS A 73 -0.10 -7.72 15.95
N ARG A 74 -0.25 -7.04 17.08
CA ARG A 74 0.81 -6.90 18.06
C ARG A 74 1.23 -8.28 18.60
N GLY A 75 2.50 -8.62 18.40
CA GLY A 75 3.14 -9.74 19.08
C GLY A 75 3.75 -9.35 20.42
N HIS A 76 4.37 -10.32 21.09
CA HIS A 76 5.01 -10.12 22.40
C HIS A 76 6.30 -9.28 22.31
N ALA A 77 7.06 -9.42 21.22
CA ALA A 77 8.31 -8.69 21.00
C ALA A 77 8.16 -7.59 19.95
N GLN A 78 9.04 -6.59 20.00
CA GLN A 78 9.16 -5.60 18.92
C GLN A 78 9.69 -6.26 17.65
N GLY A 79 9.29 -5.76 16.48
CA GLY A 79 9.73 -6.26 15.18
C GLY A 79 9.17 -7.65 14.85
N LYS A 80 8.30 -8.18 15.71
CA LYS A 80 7.72 -9.53 15.61
C LYS A 80 6.19 -9.43 15.68
N PRO A 81 5.55 -8.81 14.66
CA PRO A 81 4.10 -8.88 14.54
C PRO A 81 3.68 -10.35 14.39
N VAL A 82 2.48 -10.67 14.86
CA VAL A 82 1.84 -11.96 14.63
C VAL A 82 0.82 -11.82 13.51
N PRO A 83 0.47 -12.91 12.79
CA PRO A 83 -0.36 -12.82 11.58
C PRO A 83 -1.68 -12.09 11.82
N GLY A 84 -2.01 -11.16 10.91
CA GLY A 84 -3.21 -10.33 10.98
C GLY A 84 -4.12 -10.52 9.77
N SER A 85 -5.27 -9.84 9.79
CA SER A 85 -6.23 -9.83 8.70
C SER A 85 -6.54 -8.41 8.23
N CYS A 86 -6.89 -8.25 6.96
CA CYS A 86 -7.32 -6.98 6.41
C CYS A 86 -8.46 -7.20 5.43
N GLN A 87 -9.64 -6.72 5.78
CA GLN A 87 -10.86 -7.00 5.04
C GLN A 87 -11.58 -5.71 4.65
N SER A 88 -12.28 -5.72 3.52
CA SER A 88 -13.16 -4.62 3.10
C SER A 88 -12.42 -3.26 3.07
N ALA A 89 -12.91 -2.24 3.77
CA ALA A 89 -12.32 -0.91 3.86
C ALA A 89 -10.87 -0.89 4.36
N CYS A 90 -10.42 -1.95 5.06
CA CYS A 90 -9.03 -2.07 5.48
C CYS A 90 -8.05 -2.08 4.30
N LEU A 91 -8.44 -2.68 3.17
CA LEU A 91 -7.55 -2.71 2.00
C LEU A 91 -7.23 -1.29 1.50
N LEU A 92 -8.13 -0.34 1.70
CA LEU A 92 -7.92 1.06 1.33
C LEU A 92 -6.91 1.71 2.27
N VAL A 93 -7.03 1.49 3.59
CA VAL A 93 -6.03 1.94 4.57
C VAL A 93 -4.66 1.35 4.26
N PHE A 94 -4.59 0.04 4.01
CA PHE A 94 -3.36 -0.65 3.66
C PHE A 94 -2.72 -0.10 2.38
N ALA A 95 -3.51 0.19 1.34
CA ALA A 95 -3.03 0.80 0.10
C ALA A 95 -2.34 2.18 0.31
N GLY A 96 -2.70 2.90 1.37
CA GLY A 96 -2.12 4.19 1.72
C GLY A 96 -0.61 4.14 1.98
N GLY A 97 -0.07 3.00 2.42
CA GLY A 97 1.36 2.85 2.67
C GLY A 97 2.22 3.05 1.42
N VAL A 98 3.37 3.70 1.57
CA VAL A 98 4.39 3.81 0.51
C VAL A 98 4.95 2.43 0.19
N TYR A 99 5.45 1.76 1.22
CA TYR A 99 5.78 0.34 1.17
C TYR A 99 4.78 -0.45 2.00
N ARG A 100 4.34 -1.57 1.42
CA ARG A 100 3.16 -2.32 1.85
C ARG A 100 3.55 -3.78 1.99
N PHE A 101 3.65 -4.24 3.23
CA PHE A 101 4.20 -5.55 3.57
C PHE A 101 3.10 -6.53 3.96
N ALA A 102 3.11 -7.71 3.34
CA ALA A 102 2.26 -8.81 3.74
C ALA A 102 3.02 -10.12 3.49
N ASP A 103 3.19 -10.93 4.53
CA ASP A 103 3.70 -12.29 4.39
C ASP A 103 2.61 -13.25 3.91
N SER A 104 2.98 -14.49 3.60
CA SER A 104 2.06 -15.51 3.08
C SER A 104 0.98 -15.96 4.07
N THR A 105 1.13 -15.63 5.36
CA THR A 105 0.15 -15.93 6.42
C THR A 105 -0.86 -14.79 6.63
N ALA A 106 -0.62 -13.61 6.03
CA ALA A 106 -1.57 -12.52 6.04
C ALA A 106 -2.87 -12.91 5.32
N TYR A 107 -4.00 -12.47 5.88
CA TYR A 107 -5.31 -12.70 5.28
C TYR A 107 -5.88 -11.41 4.69
N PHE A 108 -6.15 -11.40 3.38
CA PHE A 108 -6.95 -10.36 2.74
C PHE A 108 -8.36 -10.87 2.43
N GLY A 109 -9.37 -10.11 2.84
CA GLY A 109 -10.78 -10.40 2.60
C GLY A 109 -11.44 -9.32 1.74
N ILE A 110 -12.02 -9.71 0.61
CA ILE A 110 -12.72 -8.81 -0.30
C ILE A 110 -14.20 -9.16 -0.40
N HIS A 111 -15.04 -8.14 -0.44
CA HIS A 111 -16.45 -8.24 -0.79
C HIS A 111 -16.86 -6.90 -1.43
N ARG A 112 -18.07 -6.86 -2.00
CA ARG A 112 -18.64 -5.64 -2.57
C ARG A 112 -19.02 -4.67 -1.46
N PHE A 113 -18.58 -3.41 -1.57
CA PHE A 113 -18.90 -2.35 -0.60
C PHE A 113 -20.39 -1.97 -0.54
N PHE A 114 -21.16 -2.26 -1.60
CA PHE A 114 -22.55 -1.81 -1.73
C PHE A 114 -23.53 -2.98 -1.79
N SER A 115 -24.74 -2.76 -1.31
CA SER A 115 -25.87 -3.66 -1.51
C SER A 115 -26.42 -3.51 -2.93
N ARG A 116 -27.06 -4.57 -3.48
CA ARG A 116 -27.88 -4.47 -4.69
C ARG A 116 -29.21 -3.82 -4.26
N GLN A 117 -29.24 -2.50 -4.12
CA GLN A 117 -30.50 -1.76 -4.00
C GLN A 117 -30.71 -0.92 -5.27
N SER A 118 -31.91 -1.07 -5.82
CA SER A 118 -32.28 -0.70 -7.18
C SER A 118 -32.99 0.65 -7.18
N GLY A 119 -32.25 1.74 -6.95
CA GLY A 119 -32.75 3.10 -7.02
C GLY A 119 -31.85 3.99 -7.89
N PRO A 120 -32.39 4.97 -8.67
CA PRO A 120 -31.57 5.88 -9.48
C PRO A 120 -30.55 6.69 -8.66
N GLN A 121 -30.90 7.07 -7.42
CA GLN A 121 -30.01 7.77 -6.50
C GLN A 121 -28.87 6.87 -6.01
N ASP A 122 -29.14 5.59 -5.77
CA ASP A 122 -28.14 4.60 -5.37
C ASP A 122 -27.17 4.27 -6.51
N LEU A 123 -27.65 4.30 -7.76
CA LEU A 123 -26.80 4.15 -8.94
C LEU A 123 -25.84 5.34 -9.10
N ALA A 124 -26.33 6.57 -8.93
CA ALA A 124 -25.48 7.76 -8.99
C ALA A 124 -24.45 7.80 -7.85
N LEU A 125 -24.86 7.45 -6.62
CA LEU A 125 -23.95 7.33 -5.49
C LEU A 125 -22.91 6.21 -5.73
N GLY A 126 -23.33 5.08 -6.27
CA GLY A 126 -22.45 3.97 -6.65
C GLY A 126 -21.42 4.36 -7.70
N GLN A 127 -21.79 5.19 -8.69
CA GLN A 127 -20.86 5.72 -9.70
C GLN A 127 -19.82 6.66 -9.09
N VAL A 128 -20.26 7.62 -8.26
CA VAL A 128 -19.36 8.56 -7.57
C VAL A 128 -18.37 7.80 -6.69
N LEU A 129 -18.84 6.83 -5.90
CA LEU A 129 -17.97 6.03 -5.04
C LEU A 129 -17.03 5.12 -5.84
N SER A 130 -17.49 4.56 -6.97
CA SER A 130 -16.64 3.77 -7.87
C SER A 130 -15.49 4.61 -8.44
N ALA A 131 -15.79 5.84 -8.86
CA ALA A 131 -14.79 6.78 -9.34
C ALA A 131 -13.83 7.20 -8.23
N ALA A 132 -14.35 7.48 -7.03
CA ALA A 132 -13.54 7.86 -5.86
C ALA A 132 -12.57 6.74 -5.46
N ILE A 133 -13.04 5.49 -5.35
CA ILE A 133 -12.20 4.34 -5.02
C ILE A 133 -11.18 4.09 -6.13
N THR A 134 -11.59 4.13 -7.40
CA THR A 134 -10.67 3.93 -8.53
C THR A 134 -9.57 4.99 -8.56
N GLY A 135 -9.95 6.27 -8.42
CA GLY A 135 -9.00 7.38 -8.35
C GLY A 135 -8.05 7.26 -7.15
N TYR A 136 -8.58 6.85 -5.99
CA TYR A 136 -7.79 6.57 -4.81
C TYR A 136 -6.77 5.45 -5.05
N LEU A 137 -7.18 4.31 -5.61
CA LEU A 137 -6.26 3.20 -5.91
C LEU A 137 -5.14 3.63 -6.85
N ILE A 138 -5.47 4.37 -7.91
CA ILE A 138 -4.46 4.92 -8.84
C ILE A 138 -3.48 5.84 -8.10
N LYS A 139 -3.99 6.76 -7.27
CA LYS A 139 -3.18 7.68 -6.45
C LYS A 139 -2.25 6.95 -5.47
N MET A 140 -2.61 5.74 -5.06
CA MET A 140 -1.82 4.88 -4.17
C MET A 140 -0.89 3.89 -4.89
N ASP A 141 -0.80 4.00 -6.22
CA ASP A 141 -0.10 3.07 -7.10
C ASP A 141 -0.66 1.64 -7.04
N VAL A 142 -1.96 1.47 -6.76
CA VAL A 142 -2.63 0.16 -6.73
C VAL A 142 -3.50 0.01 -7.98
N SER A 143 -3.51 -1.20 -8.55
CA SER A 143 -4.30 -1.51 -9.74
C SER A 143 -5.80 -1.31 -9.47
N PRO A 144 -6.51 -0.52 -10.31
CA PRO A 144 -7.98 -0.41 -10.26
C PRO A 144 -8.72 -1.75 -10.37
N LYS A 145 -8.06 -2.78 -10.89
CA LYS A 145 -8.60 -4.15 -10.94
C LYS A 145 -8.93 -4.68 -9.54
N LEU A 146 -8.29 -4.18 -8.47
CA LEU A 146 -8.67 -4.53 -7.10
C LEU A 146 -10.14 -4.19 -6.84
N PHE A 147 -10.59 -2.99 -7.21
CA PHE A 147 -12.00 -2.61 -7.03
C PHE A 147 -12.93 -3.51 -7.87
N GLN A 148 -12.56 -3.84 -9.10
CA GLN A 148 -13.31 -4.80 -9.94
C GLN A 148 -13.42 -6.16 -9.24
N ARG A 149 -12.33 -6.62 -8.61
CA ARG A 149 -12.30 -7.88 -7.85
C ARG A 149 -13.22 -7.84 -6.63
N MET A 150 -13.25 -6.72 -5.90
CA MET A 150 -14.16 -6.51 -4.78
C MET A 150 -15.62 -6.52 -5.22
N VAL A 151 -15.96 -5.82 -6.30
CA VAL A 151 -17.32 -5.82 -6.87
C VAL A 151 -17.74 -7.22 -7.33
N GLY A 152 -16.84 -7.96 -7.99
CA GLY A 152 -17.08 -9.32 -8.47
C GLY A 152 -17.24 -10.37 -7.37
N ALA A 153 -16.66 -10.15 -6.19
CA ALA A 153 -16.79 -11.07 -5.05
C ALA A 153 -18.22 -11.16 -4.50
N GLY A 154 -19.09 -10.19 -4.81
CA GLY A 154 -20.47 -10.17 -4.32
C GLY A 154 -20.56 -9.81 -2.84
N ALA A 155 -21.66 -10.21 -2.18
CA ALA A 155 -21.91 -9.85 -0.78
C ALA A 155 -21.13 -10.73 0.23
N VAL A 156 -20.62 -11.88 -0.22
CA VAL A 156 -19.92 -12.84 0.63
C VAL A 156 -18.43 -12.50 0.65
N LEU A 157 -17.82 -12.58 1.83
CA LEU A 157 -16.38 -12.40 1.98
C LEU A 157 -15.64 -13.49 1.19
N GLN A 158 -14.76 -13.07 0.28
CA GLN A 158 -13.87 -13.94 -0.46
C GLN A 158 -12.42 -13.63 -0.11
N LYS A 159 -11.59 -14.66 -0.05
CA LYS A 159 -10.15 -14.48 0.15
C LYS A 159 -9.52 -13.88 -1.11
N LEU A 160 -8.68 -12.86 -0.93
CA LEU A 160 -7.74 -12.39 -1.93
C LEU A 160 -6.36 -13.01 -1.59
N PRO A 161 -5.80 -13.91 -2.42
CA PRO A 161 -4.47 -14.46 -2.20
C PRO A 161 -3.40 -13.36 -2.19
N VAL A 162 -2.33 -13.54 -1.40
CA VAL A 162 -1.25 -12.54 -1.31
C VAL A 162 -0.56 -12.38 -2.66
N GLU A 163 -0.44 -13.45 -3.44
CA GLU A 163 0.13 -13.47 -4.78
C GLU A 163 -0.71 -12.60 -5.74
N GLU A 164 -2.04 -12.67 -5.63
CA GLU A 164 -2.96 -11.81 -6.38
C GLU A 164 -2.83 -10.36 -5.91
N ALA A 165 -2.71 -10.11 -4.60
CA ALA A 165 -2.48 -8.79 -4.05
C ALA A 165 -1.15 -8.17 -4.54
N VAL A 166 -0.09 -8.97 -4.71
CA VAL A 166 1.17 -8.54 -5.34
C VAL A 166 0.97 -8.20 -6.81
N ALA A 167 0.25 -9.03 -7.58
CA ALA A 167 -0.05 -8.77 -8.99
C ALA A 167 -0.89 -7.50 -9.21
N LEU A 168 -1.69 -7.12 -8.22
CA LEU A 168 -2.46 -5.86 -8.19
C LEU A 168 -1.65 -4.66 -7.71
N ASN A 169 -0.37 -4.85 -7.37
CA ASN A 169 0.49 -3.88 -6.67
C ASN A 169 -0.10 -3.39 -5.34
N LEU A 170 -1.07 -4.10 -4.75
CA LEU A 170 -1.57 -3.81 -3.41
C LEU A 170 -0.49 -4.14 -2.38
N VAL A 171 0.20 -5.27 -2.54
CA VAL A 171 1.39 -5.63 -1.77
C VAL A 171 2.61 -5.39 -2.63
N ASN A 172 3.58 -4.64 -2.13
CA ASN A 172 4.81 -4.32 -2.87
C ASN A 172 6.08 -4.78 -2.14
N ASN A 173 5.95 -5.24 -0.89
CA ASN A 173 7.02 -5.82 -0.08
C ASN A 173 8.34 -5.02 -0.10
N GLY A 174 8.22 -3.69 -0.11
CA GLY A 174 9.38 -2.81 -0.08
C GLY A 174 9.92 -2.43 -1.45
N SER A 175 9.25 -2.75 -2.56
CA SER A 175 9.74 -2.46 -3.92
C SER A 175 8.62 -1.91 -4.82
N HIS A 176 8.80 -0.70 -5.32
CA HIS A 176 7.92 -0.17 -6.36
C HIS A 176 8.16 -0.85 -7.71
N PRO A 177 7.20 -0.81 -8.65
CA PRO A 177 7.43 -1.21 -10.03
C PRO A 177 8.63 -0.46 -10.64
N ALA A 178 9.42 -1.15 -11.46
CA ALA A 178 10.51 -0.51 -12.18
C ALA A 178 9.97 0.40 -13.28
N THR A 179 10.56 1.58 -13.43
CA THR A 179 10.28 2.50 -14.54
C THR A 179 11.34 2.35 -15.62
N TRP A 180 10.93 2.46 -16.88
CA TRP A 180 11.81 2.27 -18.03
C TRP A 180 11.66 3.45 -19.00
N VAL A 181 12.77 4.11 -19.30
CA VAL A 181 12.80 5.30 -20.17
C VAL A 181 14.01 5.26 -21.11
N ILE A 182 13.87 5.84 -22.29
CA ILE A 182 15.00 6.03 -23.21
C ILE A 182 15.71 7.33 -22.84
N VAL A 183 17.02 7.28 -22.65
CA VAL A 183 17.85 8.44 -22.29
C VAL A 183 19.07 8.55 -23.21
N GLY A 184 19.47 9.78 -23.54
CA GLY A 184 20.72 10.06 -24.25
C GLY A 184 21.81 10.53 -23.28
N ARG A 185 23.01 9.94 -23.33
CA ARG A 185 24.17 10.36 -22.53
C ARG A 185 25.45 10.23 -23.35
N GLY A 186 26.22 11.32 -23.44
CA GLY A 186 27.51 11.31 -24.16
C GLY A 186 27.40 10.91 -25.63
N GLY A 187 26.27 11.19 -26.29
CA GLY A 187 26.01 10.79 -27.68
C GLY A 187 25.53 9.35 -27.87
N GLU A 188 25.45 8.54 -26.81
CA GLU A 188 24.88 7.19 -26.83
C GLU A 188 23.44 7.17 -26.31
N VAL A 189 22.62 6.25 -26.82
CA VAL A 189 21.22 6.03 -26.40
C VAL A 189 21.14 4.79 -25.51
N PHE A 190 20.47 4.92 -24.37
CA PHE A 190 20.28 3.86 -23.38
C PHE A 190 18.81 3.65 -23.08
N LEU A 191 18.42 2.40 -22.86
CA LEU A 191 17.24 2.04 -22.08
C LEU A 191 17.63 2.09 -20.59
N GLN A 192 17.06 3.01 -19.84
CA GLN A 192 17.28 3.16 -18.40
C GLN A 192 16.14 2.52 -17.62
N GLY A 193 16.46 1.54 -16.77
CA GLY A 193 15.58 1.02 -15.73
C GLY A 193 15.88 1.66 -14.38
N GLU A 194 14.87 2.10 -13.64
CA GLU A 194 15.00 2.54 -12.23
C GLU A 194 13.97 1.83 -11.36
N GLN A 195 14.38 1.31 -10.21
CA GLN A 195 13.49 0.74 -9.21
C GLN A 195 13.75 1.34 -7.85
N LYS A 196 12.72 1.94 -7.25
CA LYS A 196 12.76 2.43 -5.87
C LYS A 196 12.34 1.32 -4.91
N THR A 197 13.15 1.12 -3.88
CA THR A 197 12.90 0.17 -2.80
C THR A 197 13.03 0.85 -1.45
N TRP A 198 12.50 0.22 -0.41
CA TRP A 198 12.58 0.66 0.97
C TRP A 198 14.02 0.89 1.46
N ASN A 199 14.99 0.19 0.86
CA ASN A 199 16.42 0.29 1.23
C ASN A 199 17.26 1.14 0.26
N GLY A 200 16.64 1.72 -0.78
CA GLY A 200 17.36 2.48 -1.79
C GLY A 200 16.85 2.30 -3.21
N THR A 201 17.51 2.97 -4.16
CA THR A 201 17.15 2.95 -5.57
C THR A 201 18.19 2.18 -6.38
N GLY A 202 17.74 1.19 -7.15
CA GLY A 202 18.56 0.52 -8.17
C GLY A 202 18.35 1.15 -9.53
N ARG A 203 19.43 1.30 -10.31
CA ARG A 203 19.40 1.81 -11.68
C ARG A 203 20.20 0.92 -12.61
N MET A 204 19.68 0.75 -13.82
CA MET A 204 20.29 -0.02 -14.89
C MET A 204 20.27 0.78 -16.19
N LEU A 205 21.38 0.79 -16.93
CA LEU A 205 21.45 1.34 -18.28
C LEU A 205 21.85 0.23 -19.25
N ILE A 206 21.08 0.08 -20.33
CA ILE A 206 21.31 -0.88 -21.39
C ILE A 206 21.46 -0.12 -22.71
N ALA A 207 22.60 -0.26 -23.37
CA ALA A 207 22.80 0.22 -24.74
C ALA A 207 23.08 -0.95 -25.70
N CYS A 208 22.60 -0.81 -26.94
CA CYS A 208 22.84 -1.75 -28.03
C CYS A 208 23.58 -1.03 -29.16
N SER A 209 24.75 -1.53 -29.56
CA SER A 209 25.50 -1.04 -30.72
C SER A 209 25.49 -2.08 -31.85
N ARG A 210 25.61 -1.62 -33.10
CA ARG A 210 25.78 -2.51 -34.26
C ARG A 210 27.02 -3.40 -34.03
N GLY A 211 26.83 -4.73 -33.98
CA GLY A 211 27.92 -5.70 -33.75
C GLY A 211 27.80 -6.58 -32.49
N VAL A 212 26.68 -6.53 -31.75
CA VAL A 212 26.35 -7.43 -30.61
C VAL A 212 27.29 -7.28 -29.39
N VAL A 213 27.39 -6.06 -28.87
CA VAL A 213 27.87 -5.85 -27.49
C VAL A 213 26.80 -5.06 -26.75
N PHE A 214 26.12 -5.73 -25.81
CA PHE A 214 25.26 -5.04 -24.86
C PHE A 214 26.14 -4.37 -23.81
N LYS A 215 26.08 -3.04 -23.71
CA LYS A 215 26.69 -2.32 -22.59
C LYS A 215 25.68 -2.27 -21.46
N LEU A 216 26.01 -2.88 -20.32
CA LEU A 216 25.21 -2.87 -19.11
C LEU A 216 25.95 -2.08 -18.02
N GLN A 217 25.29 -1.07 -17.45
CA GLN A 217 25.78 -0.37 -16.27
C GLN A 217 24.74 -0.46 -15.15
N LEU A 218 25.19 -0.83 -13.95
CA LEU A 218 24.37 -0.94 -12.76
C LEU A 218 24.84 0.06 -11.71
N SER A 219 23.90 0.70 -11.01
CA SER A 219 24.21 1.52 -9.85
C SER A 219 23.12 1.41 -8.79
N THR A 220 23.50 1.61 -7.53
CA THR A 220 22.59 1.59 -6.39
C THR A 220 22.85 2.79 -5.50
N MET A 221 21.79 3.39 -4.98
CA MET A 221 21.86 4.47 -4.00
C MET A 221 21.06 4.04 -2.76
N ARG A 222 21.73 3.93 -1.60
CA ARG A 222 21.05 3.63 -0.33
C ARG A 222 20.38 4.89 0.23
N THR A 223 19.22 4.70 0.84
CA THR A 223 18.48 5.73 1.60
C THR A 223 18.89 5.75 3.06
#